data_AF-G4ZYP1-F1
#
_entry.id   AF-G4ZYP1-F1
#
_cell.length_a   1.000
_cell.length_b   1.000
_cell.length_c   1.000
_cell.angle_alpha   90.00
_cell.angle_beta   90.00
_cell.angle_gamma   90.00
#
_symmetry.space_group_name_H-M   'P 1'
#
loop_
_entity.id
_entity.type
_entity.pdbx_description
1 polymer ?
#
loop_
_entity_poly.entity_id
_entity_poly.type
_entity_poly.pdbx_seq_one_letter_code
_entity_poly.pdbx_strand_id
1 'polypeptide(L)'
;MTARYKPKLVKFMTYKNGVNYSSDHTFSMEELLDITPDHVCRWMNELTYGSPEPSDDMRPVHRRSSTLEFSKKAISTVMPRVNSTWDPVTQRDNPTRSDAVNKLIKRVKKFEVRREGAESKARRSVEFDEFTNLLLLVHDMMKLQFANISPNSQYPSTLLFQMHWSKNIHEEQDAPEQIVLGSMDPKMTSASDTAMVFASGSAAKTAFTPADARAMTSGFRLSLPSSP
;
A
#
# COMPACT_ATOMS: atom_id res chain seq x y z
N MET A 1 -18.19 -12.62 -1.19
CA MET A 1 -17.87 -11.25 -0.74
C MET A 1 -16.59 -11.30 0.10
N THR A 2 -15.60 -10.45 -0.13
CA THR A 2 -14.39 -10.44 0.72
C THR A 2 -14.73 -9.83 2.09
N ALA A 3 -14.26 -10.46 3.17
CA ALA A 3 -14.47 -9.98 4.55
C ALA A 3 -14.08 -8.50 4.75
N ARG A 4 -13.12 -8.02 3.94
CA ARG A 4 -12.63 -6.64 3.94
C ARG A 4 -13.64 -5.60 3.44
N TYR A 5 -14.56 -5.95 2.54
CA TYR A 5 -15.50 -4.99 1.93
C TYR A 5 -16.86 -4.94 2.62
N LYS A 6 -17.27 -6.03 3.29
CA LYS A 6 -18.56 -6.14 3.98
C LYS A 6 -18.83 -4.99 4.97
N PRO A 7 -17.89 -4.59 5.85
CA PRO A 7 -18.14 -3.50 6.79
C PRO A 7 -18.42 -2.16 6.10
N LYS A 8 -17.88 -1.93 4.90
CA LYS A 8 -18.15 -0.70 4.14
C LYS A 8 -19.53 -0.72 3.52
N LEU A 9 -19.96 -1.86 2.97
CA LEU A 9 -21.32 -2.00 2.45
C LEU A 9 -22.35 -1.82 3.57
N VAL A 10 -22.15 -2.48 4.72
CA VAL A 10 -23.05 -2.36 5.88
C VAL A 10 -23.21 -0.91 6.32
N LYS A 11 -22.10 -0.15 6.42
CA LYS A 11 -22.16 1.28 6.75
C LYS A 11 -22.92 2.12 5.72
N PHE A 12 -22.73 1.83 4.44
CA PHE A 12 -23.45 2.50 3.36
C PHE A 12 -24.95 2.20 3.40
N MET A 13 -25.33 0.93 3.52
CA MET A 13 -26.74 0.52 3.56
C MET A 13 -27.44 1.00 4.83
N THR A 14 -26.71 1.06 5.96
CA THR A 14 -27.21 1.65 7.20
C THR A 14 -27.54 3.13 7.01
N TYR A 15 -26.67 3.88 6.32
CA TYR A 15 -26.93 5.28 5.98
C TYR A 15 -28.11 5.44 5.02
N LYS A 16 -28.17 4.64 3.94
CA LYS A 16 -29.23 4.72 2.92
C LYS A 16 -30.60 4.43 3.51
N ASN A 17 -30.72 3.35 4.29
CA ASN A 17 -32.01 2.85 4.76
C ASN A 17 -32.38 3.39 6.15
N GLY A 18 -31.44 4.04 6.86
CA GLY A 18 -31.65 4.51 8.24
C GLY A 18 -31.78 3.38 9.28
N VAL A 19 -31.33 2.16 8.94
CA VAL A 19 -31.48 0.95 9.76
C VAL A 19 -30.11 0.37 10.09
N ASN A 20 -29.88 0.00 11.34
CA ASN A 20 -28.66 -0.67 11.75
C ASN A 20 -28.68 -2.15 11.33
N TYR A 21 -27.82 -2.51 10.39
CA TYR A 21 -27.63 -3.91 9.99
C TYR A 21 -26.55 -4.60 10.83
N SER A 22 -26.74 -5.89 11.11
CA SER A 22 -25.69 -6.74 11.68
C SER A 22 -24.49 -6.84 10.73
N SER A 23 -23.28 -7.02 11.28
CA SER A 23 -22.07 -7.31 10.49
C SER A 23 -22.22 -8.54 9.61
N ASP A 24 -23.09 -9.47 9.99
CA ASP A 24 -23.32 -10.72 9.27
C ASP A 24 -24.43 -10.65 8.23
N HIS A 25 -25.17 -9.54 8.18
CA HIS A 25 -26.27 -9.35 7.25
C HIS A 25 -25.84 -9.48 5.79
N THR A 26 -26.69 -10.14 5.00
CA THR A 26 -26.52 -10.35 3.57
C THR A 26 -27.64 -9.62 2.83
N PHE A 27 -27.26 -8.64 2.03
CA PHE A 27 -28.22 -7.87 1.23
C PHE A 27 -28.71 -8.68 0.03
N SER A 28 -30.01 -8.59 -0.24
CA SER A 28 -30.66 -9.23 -1.37
C SER A 28 -30.30 -8.54 -2.69
N MET A 29 -30.55 -9.21 -3.80
CA MET A 29 -30.33 -8.61 -5.13
C MET A 29 -31.23 -7.40 -5.37
N GLU A 30 -32.46 -7.42 -4.87
CA GLU A 30 -33.42 -6.32 -5.01
C GLU A 30 -32.95 -5.08 -4.25
N GLU A 31 -32.47 -5.26 -3.01
CA GLU A 31 -31.90 -4.17 -2.20
C GLU A 31 -30.67 -3.54 -2.85
N LEU A 32 -29.87 -4.34 -3.56
CA LEU A 32 -28.68 -3.86 -4.26
C LEU A 32 -29.04 -3.12 -5.56
N LEU A 33 -30.11 -3.52 -6.25
CA LEU A 33 -30.59 -2.87 -7.47
C LEU A 33 -31.30 -1.54 -7.20
N ASP A 34 -31.82 -1.34 -5.99
CA ASP A 34 -32.40 -0.07 -5.53
C ASP A 34 -31.34 1.03 -5.25
N ILE A 35 -30.06 0.70 -5.32
CA ILE A 35 -28.99 1.67 -5.09
C ILE A 35 -28.80 2.55 -6.33
N THR A 36 -28.98 3.86 -6.15
CA THR A 36 -28.75 4.87 -7.20
C THR A 36 -27.41 5.59 -6.99
N PRO A 37 -26.88 6.25 -8.02
CA PRO A 37 -25.72 7.14 -7.88
C PRO A 37 -25.91 8.24 -6.84
N ASP A 38 -27.13 8.75 -6.69
CA ASP A 38 -27.45 9.81 -5.73
C ASP A 38 -27.22 9.35 -4.29
N HIS A 39 -27.70 8.15 -3.93
CA HIS A 39 -27.44 7.54 -2.63
C HIS A 39 -25.93 7.45 -2.34
N VAL A 40 -25.13 7.04 -3.33
CA VAL A 40 -23.67 6.94 -3.20
C VAL A 40 -23.04 8.32 -3.04
N CYS A 41 -23.47 9.32 -3.83
CA CYS A 41 -22.97 10.68 -3.76
C CYS A 41 -23.27 11.34 -2.41
N ARG A 42 -24.51 11.26 -1.92
CA ARG A 42 -24.92 11.82 -0.61
C ARG A 42 -24.12 11.21 0.53
N TRP A 43 -23.96 9.89 0.51
CA TRP A 43 -23.13 9.21 1.51
C TRP A 43 -21.65 9.63 1.44
N MET A 44 -21.07 9.72 0.24
CA MET A 44 -19.68 10.18 0.10
C MET A 44 -19.51 11.64 0.53
N ASN A 45 -20.49 12.50 0.25
CA ASN A 45 -20.49 13.88 0.69
C ASN A 45 -20.55 13.99 2.21
N GLU A 46 -21.44 13.22 2.86
CA GLU A 46 -21.51 13.13 4.32
C GLU A 46 -20.15 12.75 4.91
N LEU A 47 -19.47 11.77 4.31
CA LEU A 47 -18.15 11.33 4.76
C LEU A 47 -17.07 12.40 4.61
N THR A 48 -17.11 13.25 3.59
CA THR A 48 -16.03 14.21 3.30
C THR A 48 -16.29 15.62 3.80
N TYR A 49 -17.52 16.11 3.66
CA TYR A 49 -17.94 17.47 3.99
C TYR A 49 -18.76 17.54 5.28
N GLY A 50 -19.27 16.41 5.79
CA GLY A 50 -20.18 16.40 6.94
C GLY A 50 -21.61 16.85 6.60
N SER A 51 -21.96 16.88 5.31
CA SER A 51 -23.30 17.19 4.81
C SER A 51 -23.58 16.36 3.56
N PRO A 52 -24.82 15.85 3.35
CA PRO A 52 -25.17 15.10 2.14
C PRO A 52 -25.19 15.99 0.89
N GLU A 53 -25.47 17.27 1.07
CA GLU A 53 -25.60 18.31 0.04
C GLU A 53 -24.66 19.46 0.40
N PRO A 54 -23.36 19.35 0.06
CA PRO A 54 -22.39 20.37 0.41
C PRO A 54 -22.59 21.62 -0.45
N SER A 55 -22.52 22.79 0.20
CA SER A 55 -22.40 24.07 -0.51
C SER A 55 -21.04 24.19 -1.21
N ASP A 56 -20.93 25.04 -2.22
CA ASP A 56 -19.70 25.25 -3.00
C ASP A 56 -18.54 25.81 -2.13
N ASP A 57 -18.88 26.50 -1.04
CA ASP A 57 -17.92 27.04 -0.08
C ASP A 57 -17.37 25.98 0.88
N MET A 58 -18.06 24.85 1.03
CA MET A 58 -17.62 23.78 1.94
C MET A 58 -16.34 23.11 1.42
N ARG A 59 -15.56 22.56 2.34
CA ARG A 59 -14.28 21.91 2.05
C ARG A 59 -14.27 20.45 2.53
N PRO A 60 -13.76 19.50 1.74
CA PRO A 60 -13.77 18.08 2.08
C PRO A 60 -12.63 17.73 3.03
N VAL A 61 -12.74 18.13 4.29
CA VAL A 61 -11.66 18.05 5.29
C VAL A 61 -11.68 16.74 6.11
N HIS A 62 -12.80 16.01 6.13
CA HIS A 62 -12.97 14.88 7.06
C HIS A 62 -12.35 13.57 6.58
N ARG A 63 -12.45 13.27 5.27
CA ARG A 63 -11.98 12.02 4.67
C ARG A 63 -11.32 12.28 3.32
N ARG A 64 -10.29 11.47 3.02
CA ARG A 64 -9.54 11.55 1.76
C ARG A 64 -10.19 10.77 0.62
N SER A 65 -9.83 11.13 -0.61
CA SER A 65 -10.23 10.48 -1.85
C SER A 65 -9.87 8.99 -1.87
N SER A 66 -8.76 8.59 -1.26
CA SER A 66 -8.37 7.18 -1.15
C SER A 66 -9.37 6.35 -0.33
N THR A 67 -9.99 6.96 0.69
CA THR A 67 -11.06 6.33 1.48
C THR A 67 -12.33 6.19 0.66
N LEU A 68 -12.65 7.19 -0.17
CA LEU A 68 -13.78 7.15 -1.09
C LEU A 68 -13.58 6.09 -2.17
N GLU A 69 -12.39 6.00 -2.77
CA GLU A 69 -12.06 4.99 -3.79
C GLU A 69 -12.16 3.58 -3.22
N PHE A 70 -11.69 3.36 -2.00
CA PHE A 70 -11.85 2.09 -1.31
C PHE A 70 -13.34 1.75 -1.08
N SER A 71 -14.12 2.73 -0.63
CA SER A 71 -15.56 2.53 -0.37
C SER A 71 -16.34 2.29 -1.66
N LYS A 72 -16.02 3.03 -2.73
CA LYS A 72 -16.52 2.82 -4.09
C LYS A 72 -16.22 1.41 -4.57
N LYS A 73 -14.98 0.93 -4.40
CA LYS A 73 -14.58 -0.42 -4.78
C LYS A 73 -15.37 -1.47 -4.00
N ALA A 74 -15.51 -1.30 -2.68
CA ALA A 74 -16.27 -2.20 -1.84
C ALA A 74 -17.72 -2.35 -2.29
N ILE A 75 -18.41 -1.24 -2.56
CA ILE A 75 -19.80 -1.25 -3.04
C ILE A 75 -19.86 -1.81 -4.47
N SER A 76 -18.93 -1.45 -5.35
CA SER A 76 -18.91 -1.94 -6.73
C SER A 76 -18.82 -3.47 -6.81
N THR A 77 -18.01 -4.10 -5.96
CA THR A 77 -17.82 -5.56 -5.98
C THR A 77 -19.05 -6.38 -5.65
N VAL A 78 -20.08 -5.77 -5.06
CA VAL A 78 -21.32 -6.46 -4.69
C VAL A 78 -22.44 -6.20 -5.68
N MET A 79 -22.27 -5.23 -6.58
CA MET A 79 -23.30 -4.90 -7.56
C MET A 79 -23.47 -6.04 -8.58
N PRO A 80 -24.72 -6.46 -8.89
CA PRO A 80 -24.96 -7.55 -9.84
C PRO A 80 -24.29 -7.35 -11.21
N ARG A 81 -24.16 -6.08 -11.64
CA ARG A 81 -23.58 -5.70 -12.93
C ARG A 81 -22.24 -4.98 -12.76
N VAL A 82 -21.31 -5.60 -12.03
CA VAL A 82 -20.05 -4.98 -11.57
C VAL A 82 -19.23 -4.27 -12.67
N ASN A 83 -19.20 -4.81 -13.89
CA ASN A 83 -18.38 -4.28 -14.98
C ASN A 83 -19.10 -3.24 -15.86
N SER A 84 -20.42 -3.16 -15.78
CA SER A 84 -21.23 -2.28 -16.62
C SER A 84 -21.16 -0.84 -16.11
N THR A 85 -20.98 0.11 -17.02
CA THR A 85 -21.05 1.54 -16.69
C THR A 85 -22.51 1.94 -16.43
N TRP A 86 -22.73 2.85 -15.48
CA TRP A 86 -24.08 3.36 -15.18
C TRP A 86 -24.66 4.11 -16.38
N ASP A 87 -25.91 3.78 -16.75
CA ASP A 87 -26.67 4.52 -17.74
C ASP A 87 -27.62 5.53 -17.06
N PRO A 88 -27.42 6.86 -17.25
CA PRO A 88 -28.28 7.88 -16.66
C PRO A 88 -29.70 7.90 -17.23
N VAL A 89 -29.93 7.39 -18.45
CA VAL A 89 -31.24 7.41 -19.11
C VAL A 89 -32.11 6.27 -18.59
N THR A 90 -31.58 5.05 -18.58
CA THR A 90 -32.33 3.87 -18.12
C THR A 90 -32.26 3.65 -16.62
N GLN A 91 -31.41 4.40 -15.90
CA GLN A 91 -31.13 4.27 -14.46
C GLN A 91 -30.78 2.84 -14.07
N ARG A 92 -29.93 2.21 -14.87
CA ARG A 92 -29.52 0.81 -14.71
C ARG A 92 -28.00 0.69 -14.64
N ASP A 93 -27.59 -0.54 -14.29
CA ASP A 93 -26.21 -0.99 -14.15
C ASP A 93 -25.53 -0.55 -12.84
N ASN A 94 -24.22 -0.34 -12.82
CA ASN A 94 -23.48 -0.16 -11.57
C ASN A 94 -23.44 1.31 -11.14
N PRO A 95 -24.17 1.72 -10.09
CA PRO A 95 -24.27 3.13 -9.68
C PRO A 95 -22.92 3.75 -9.29
N THR A 96 -21.99 2.92 -8.80
CA THR A 96 -20.65 3.37 -8.42
C THR A 96 -19.78 3.79 -9.61
N ARG A 97 -20.14 3.35 -10.83
CA ARG A 97 -19.42 3.67 -12.07
C ARG A 97 -19.97 4.90 -12.79
N SER A 98 -20.97 5.57 -12.22
CA SER A 98 -21.54 6.81 -12.76
C SER A 98 -20.54 7.98 -12.78
N ASP A 99 -20.78 8.91 -13.71
CA ASP A 99 -20.00 10.14 -13.81
C ASP A 99 -20.13 11.03 -12.57
N ALA A 100 -21.29 11.03 -11.91
CA ALA A 100 -21.51 11.81 -10.70
C ALA A 100 -20.55 11.40 -9.58
N VAL A 101 -20.46 10.09 -9.30
CA VAL A 101 -19.54 9.54 -8.28
C VAL A 101 -18.08 9.80 -8.67
N ASN A 102 -17.73 9.62 -9.95
CA ASN A 102 -16.38 9.89 -10.44
C ASN A 102 -15.99 11.37 -10.32
N LYS A 103 -16.90 12.30 -10.66
CA LYS A 103 -16.70 13.75 -10.53
C LYS A 103 -16.54 14.16 -9.08
N LEU A 104 -17.30 13.56 -8.15
CA LEU A 104 -17.14 13.79 -6.71
C LEU A 104 -15.73 13.43 -6.23
N ILE A 105 -15.25 12.22 -6.55
CA ILE A 105 -13.89 11.78 -6.15
C ILE A 105 -12.83 12.70 -6.76
N LYS A 106 -12.98 13.09 -8.04
CA LYS A 106 -12.08 14.06 -8.70
C LYS A 106 -12.08 15.42 -8.01
N ARG A 107 -13.24 15.91 -7.56
CA ARG A 107 -13.37 17.17 -6.81
C ARG A 107 -12.62 17.10 -5.48
N VAL A 108 -12.80 16.02 -4.71
CA VAL A 108 -12.08 15.80 -3.45
C VAL A 108 -10.57 15.77 -3.67
N LYS A 109 -10.09 15.04 -4.70
CA LYS A 109 -8.66 15.05 -5.08
C LYS A 109 -8.14 16.45 -5.37
N LYS A 110 -8.93 17.29 -6.05
CA LYS A 110 -8.56 18.67 -6.38
C LYS A 110 -8.33 19.52 -5.12
N PHE A 111 -9.22 19.39 -4.12
CA PHE A 111 -9.06 20.09 -2.83
C PHE A 111 -7.85 19.59 -2.04
N GLU A 112 -7.59 18.27 -2.04
CA GLU A 112 -6.39 17.72 -1.40
C GLU A 112 -5.10 18.26 -2.01
N VAL A 113 -5.01 18.34 -3.34
CA VAL A 113 -3.84 18.91 -4.04
C VAL A 113 -3.64 20.39 -3.70
N ARG A 114 -4.73 21.13 -3.50
CA ARG A 114 -4.71 22.54 -3.07
C ARG A 114 -4.41 22.73 -1.57
N ARG A 115 -4.26 21.64 -0.80
CA ARG A 115 -4.13 21.66 0.66
C ARG A 115 -5.35 22.25 1.38
N GLU A 116 -6.51 22.20 0.73
CA GLU A 116 -7.81 22.62 1.27
C GLU A 116 -8.70 21.40 1.61
N GLY A 117 -8.19 20.18 1.42
CA GLY A 117 -8.87 18.94 1.75
C GLY A 117 -8.23 18.22 2.93
N ALA A 118 -8.69 17.00 3.20
CA ALA A 118 -8.16 16.16 4.28
C ALA A 118 -6.64 15.92 4.17
N GLU A 119 -5.92 16.14 5.27
CA GLU A 119 -4.46 16.05 5.32
C GLU A 119 -3.90 14.65 5.05
N SER A 120 -2.70 14.63 4.47
CA SER A 120 -1.97 13.39 4.24
C SER A 120 -1.31 12.89 5.52
N LYS A 121 -1.70 11.68 5.94
CA LYS A 121 -1.00 10.92 7.00
C LYS A 121 0.09 10.00 6.46
N ALA A 122 0.40 10.07 5.17
CA ALA A 122 1.49 9.29 4.60
C ALA A 122 2.80 9.77 5.21
N ARG A 123 3.61 8.83 5.74
CA ARG A 123 4.97 9.14 6.15
C ARG A 123 5.74 9.59 4.91
N ARG A 124 6.47 10.69 5.02
CA ARG A 124 7.39 11.11 3.95
C ARG A 124 8.45 10.04 3.73
N SER A 125 9.03 10.04 2.55
CA SER A 125 10.25 9.28 2.26
C SER A 125 11.32 9.58 3.31
N VAL A 126 12.09 8.54 3.65
CA VAL A 126 13.28 8.68 4.49
C VAL A 126 14.29 9.49 3.68
N GLU A 127 14.77 10.58 4.26
CA GLU A 127 15.80 11.41 3.62
C GLU A 127 17.19 10.77 3.82
N PHE A 128 18.16 11.10 2.97
CA PHE A 128 19.48 10.46 2.98
C PHE A 128 20.18 10.54 4.35
N ASP A 129 20.07 11.67 5.04
CA ASP A 129 20.69 11.85 6.36
C ASP A 129 20.03 10.98 7.43
N GLU A 130 18.71 10.78 7.35
CA GLU A 130 17.99 9.90 8.28
C GLU A 130 18.34 8.44 8.04
N PHE A 131 18.50 8.05 6.78
CA PHE A 131 18.98 6.73 6.41
C PHE A 131 20.41 6.51 6.92
N THR A 132 21.28 7.51 6.77
CA THR A 132 22.67 7.46 7.28
C THR A 132 22.70 7.35 8.81
N ASN A 133 21.89 8.14 9.51
CA ASN A 133 21.75 8.06 10.97
C ASN A 133 21.22 6.70 11.42
N LEU A 134 20.30 6.09 10.66
CA LEU A 134 19.82 4.74 10.93
C LEU A 134 20.93 3.70 10.75
N LEU A 135 21.74 3.81 9.71
CA LEU A 135 22.90 2.93 9.49
C LEU A 135 23.94 3.06 10.61
N LEU A 136 24.25 4.29 11.03
CA LEU A 136 25.17 4.54 12.14
C LEU A 136 24.65 3.97 13.47
N LEU A 137 23.36 4.16 13.75
CA LEU A 137 22.72 3.57 14.93
C LEU A 137 22.79 2.04 14.91
N VAL A 138 22.53 1.41 13.76
CA VAL A 138 22.63 -0.04 13.59
C VAL A 138 24.08 -0.51 13.79
N HIS A 139 25.05 0.18 13.20
CA HIS A 139 26.48 -0.10 13.36
C HIS A 139 26.91 -0.06 14.84
N ASP A 140 26.53 0.99 15.56
CA ASP A 140 26.92 1.19 16.96
C ASP A 140 26.18 0.22 17.90
N MET A 141 24.89 -0.05 17.64
CA MET A 141 24.10 -0.97 18.45
C MET A 141 24.53 -2.42 18.28
N MET A 142 24.86 -2.83 17.05
CA MET A 142 25.22 -4.21 16.73
C MET A 142 26.71 -4.48 16.92
N LYS A 143 27.52 -3.45 17.26
CA LYS A 143 28.99 -3.53 17.38
C LYS A 143 29.58 -4.38 16.25
N LEU A 144 29.13 -4.12 15.01
CA LEU A 144 29.48 -4.93 13.85
C LEU A 144 30.98 -4.82 13.61
N GLN A 145 31.74 -5.82 14.05
CA GLN A 145 33.15 -5.93 13.71
C GLN A 145 33.26 -6.66 12.37
N PHE A 146 34.09 -6.15 11.45
CA PHE A 146 34.37 -6.81 10.16
C PHE A 146 34.86 -8.26 10.33
N ALA A 147 35.39 -8.61 11.51
CA ALA A 147 35.78 -9.97 11.87
C ALA A 147 34.60 -10.96 11.91
N ASN A 148 33.36 -10.49 12.04
CA ASN A 148 32.14 -11.31 12.13
C ASN A 148 31.50 -11.57 10.76
N ILE A 149 32.18 -11.16 9.67
CA ILE A 149 31.75 -11.36 8.31
C ILE A 149 32.61 -12.47 7.70
N SER A 150 31.97 -13.56 7.25
CA SER A 150 32.66 -14.67 6.59
C SER A 150 32.17 -14.83 5.14
N PRO A 151 33.04 -15.21 4.19
CA PRO A 151 32.61 -15.45 2.82
C PRO A 151 31.70 -16.67 2.75
N ASN A 152 30.59 -16.57 2.00
CA ASN A 152 29.67 -17.69 1.84
C ASN A 152 30.24 -18.70 0.82
N SER A 153 30.56 -19.91 1.29
CA SER A 153 31.08 -20.98 0.43
C SER A 153 30.07 -21.50 -0.60
N GLN A 154 28.76 -21.32 -0.35
CA GLN A 154 27.70 -21.75 -1.27
C GLN A 154 27.38 -20.69 -2.34
N TYR A 155 27.60 -19.40 -2.03
CA TYR A 155 27.28 -18.28 -2.92
C TYR A 155 28.44 -17.26 -2.94
N PRO A 156 29.40 -17.40 -3.87
CA PRO A 156 30.67 -16.66 -3.88
C PRO A 156 30.57 -15.13 -3.92
N SER A 157 29.41 -14.58 -4.29
CA SER A 157 29.16 -13.14 -4.35
C SER A 157 28.42 -12.59 -3.12
N THR A 158 28.38 -13.37 -2.03
CA THR A 158 27.64 -13.02 -0.81
C THR A 158 28.51 -13.21 0.43
N LEU A 159 28.23 -12.41 1.45
CA LEU A 159 28.90 -12.48 2.74
C LEU A 159 27.90 -12.96 3.80
N LEU A 160 28.35 -13.82 4.71
CA LEU A 160 27.58 -14.26 5.86
C LEU A 160 27.93 -13.38 7.04
N PHE A 161 26.90 -12.94 7.76
CA PHE A 161 27.06 -12.20 9.00
C PHE A 161 26.22 -12.84 10.11
N GLN A 162 26.83 -13.08 11.27
CA GLN A 162 26.14 -13.63 12.43
C GLN A 162 25.75 -12.50 13.39
N MET A 163 24.44 -12.28 13.58
CA MET A 163 23.96 -11.28 14.52
C MET A 163 24.27 -11.69 15.96
N HIS A 164 24.95 -10.81 16.71
CA HIS A 164 25.09 -11.00 18.14
C HIS A 164 23.82 -10.55 18.85
N TRP A 165 23.02 -11.55 19.25
CA TRP A 165 22.05 -11.52 20.35
C TRP A 165 20.84 -10.59 20.20
N SER A 166 19.65 -11.21 20.17
CA SER A 166 18.38 -10.54 20.46
C SER A 166 17.81 -11.10 21.76
N LYS A 167 16.87 -10.39 22.40
CA LYS A 167 16.30 -10.76 23.72
C LYS A 167 15.64 -12.15 23.80
N ASN A 168 15.51 -12.88 22.68
CA ASN A 168 14.83 -14.17 22.59
C ASN A 168 15.74 -15.32 22.10
N ILE A 169 17.07 -15.17 22.17
CA ILE A 169 18.03 -16.22 21.78
C ILE A 169 18.65 -16.77 23.07
N HIS A 170 18.42 -18.05 23.35
CA HIS A 170 18.89 -18.70 24.58
C HIS A 170 20.14 -19.58 24.35
N GLU A 171 20.38 -20.03 23.12
CA GLU A 171 21.55 -20.83 22.72
C GLU A 171 22.16 -20.32 21.40
N GLU A 172 23.46 -20.55 21.19
CA GLU A 172 24.21 -20.07 20.00
C GLU A 172 23.69 -20.64 18.68
N GLN A 173 23.09 -21.84 18.71
CA GLN A 173 22.47 -22.50 17.55
C GLN A 173 21.16 -21.82 17.10
N ASP A 174 20.55 -20.98 17.96
CA ASP A 174 19.30 -20.27 17.68
C ASP A 174 19.55 -18.90 17.01
N ALA A 175 20.82 -18.47 16.86
CA ALA A 175 21.17 -17.22 16.19
C ALA A 175 21.20 -17.41 14.66
N PRO A 176 20.26 -16.81 13.90
CA PRO A 176 20.23 -17.03 12.45
C PRO A 176 21.38 -16.30 11.75
N GLU A 177 22.17 -17.03 10.96
CA GLU A 177 23.08 -16.45 9.97
C GLU A 177 22.28 -15.67 8.93
N GLN A 178 22.67 -14.41 8.69
CA GLN A 178 22.06 -13.57 7.67
C GLN A 178 23.02 -13.37 6.50
N ILE A 179 22.47 -13.39 5.29
CA ILE A 179 23.22 -13.22 4.04
C ILE A 179 23.20 -11.74 3.66
N VAL A 180 24.38 -11.17 3.47
CA VAL A 180 24.61 -9.82 2.98
C VAL A 180 24.83 -9.86 1.46
N LEU A 181 24.06 -9.06 0.71
CA LEU A 181 24.11 -8.96 -0.75
C LEU A 181 24.62 -7.59 -1.20
N GLY A 182 25.71 -7.53 -1.96
CA GLY A 182 26.19 -6.28 -2.56
C GLY A 182 25.28 -5.76 -3.68
N SER A 183 25.05 -4.43 -3.73
CA SER A 183 24.36 -3.75 -4.83
C SER A 183 25.37 -3.15 -5.80
N MET A 184 25.10 -3.25 -7.10
CA MET A 184 25.95 -2.73 -8.18
C MET A 184 25.35 -1.48 -8.86
N ASP A 185 24.39 -0.79 -8.24
CA ASP A 185 23.81 0.46 -8.78
C ASP A 185 24.76 1.65 -8.56
N PRO A 186 25.24 2.33 -9.62
CA PRO A 186 26.18 3.46 -9.54
C PRO A 186 25.71 4.62 -8.66
N LYS A 187 24.39 4.79 -8.50
CA LYS A 187 23.82 5.84 -7.64
C LYS A 187 23.86 5.48 -6.15
N MET A 188 23.95 4.20 -5.84
CA MET A 188 24.11 3.67 -4.48
C MET A 188 25.59 3.56 -4.08
N THR A 189 26.51 3.49 -5.05
CA THR A 189 27.94 3.21 -4.85
C THR A 189 28.85 4.46 -4.78
N SER A 190 28.32 5.66 -4.52
CA SER A 190 29.17 6.83 -4.21
C SER A 190 29.28 7.14 -2.71
N ALA A 191 28.55 6.40 -1.88
CA ALA A 191 28.69 6.46 -0.43
C ALA A 191 28.53 5.04 0.12
N SER A 192 29.63 4.45 0.61
CA SER A 192 29.76 3.13 1.24
C SER A 192 29.52 1.89 0.35
N ASP A 193 30.55 1.05 0.24
CA ASP A 193 30.63 -0.25 -0.45
C ASP A 193 29.72 -1.36 0.13
N THR A 194 28.53 -1.07 0.68
CA THR A 194 27.64 -2.14 1.16
C THR A 194 26.18 -1.72 1.14
N ALA A 195 25.45 -2.10 0.09
CA ALA A 195 24.01 -2.23 0.23
C ALA A 195 23.74 -3.43 1.14
N MET A 196 23.02 -3.22 2.24
CA MET A 196 22.80 -4.24 3.25
C MET A 196 21.33 -4.68 3.18
N VAL A 197 21.07 -5.80 2.52
CA VAL A 197 19.75 -6.46 2.59
C VAL A 197 19.78 -7.45 3.75
N PHE A 198 19.02 -7.19 4.81
CA PHE A 198 18.85 -8.12 5.91
C PHE A 198 17.63 -9.01 5.66
N ALA A 199 17.85 -10.30 5.39
CA ALA A 199 16.77 -11.30 5.37
C ALA A 199 16.83 -12.12 6.66
N SER A 200 15.89 -11.87 7.58
CA SER A 200 15.70 -12.72 8.76
C SER A 200 14.57 -13.73 8.52
N GLY A 201 14.89 -15.03 8.53
CA GLY A 201 13.88 -16.08 8.60
C GLY A 201 14.45 -17.47 8.36
N SER A 202 14.06 -18.43 9.19
CA SER A 202 14.43 -19.85 9.10
C SER A 202 14.06 -20.53 7.76
N ALA A 203 13.36 -19.83 6.87
CA ALA A 203 13.01 -20.28 5.51
C ALA A 203 13.98 -19.76 4.41
N ALA A 204 14.98 -18.96 4.74
CA ALA A 204 15.92 -18.41 3.74
C ALA A 204 16.87 -19.46 3.15
N LYS A 205 17.09 -20.59 3.84
CA LYS A 205 17.98 -21.68 3.36
C LYS A 205 17.38 -22.48 2.20
N THR A 206 16.08 -22.37 1.91
CA THR A 206 15.40 -23.21 0.90
C THR A 206 14.85 -22.45 -0.31
N ALA A 207 14.86 -21.11 -0.30
CA ALA A 207 14.16 -20.31 -1.31
C ALA A 207 15.07 -19.46 -2.22
N PHE A 208 16.38 -19.38 -1.98
CA PHE A 208 17.30 -18.64 -2.85
C PHE A 208 17.85 -19.55 -3.96
N THR A 209 17.17 -19.57 -5.10
CA THR A 209 17.65 -20.33 -6.26
C THR A 209 18.68 -19.53 -7.05
N PRO A 210 19.62 -20.18 -7.77
CA PRO A 210 20.58 -19.48 -8.63
C PRO A 210 19.94 -18.58 -9.71
N ALA A 211 18.67 -18.85 -10.05
CA ALA A 211 17.91 -18.05 -11.01
C ALA A 211 17.49 -16.69 -10.42
N ASP A 212 17.19 -16.62 -9.13
CA ASP A 212 16.75 -15.40 -8.45
C ASP A 212 17.92 -14.40 -8.32
N ALA A 213 19.13 -14.90 -8.08
CA ALA A 213 20.35 -14.09 -8.06
C ALA A 213 20.70 -13.51 -9.44
N ARG A 214 20.50 -14.28 -10.53
CA ARG A 214 20.75 -13.81 -11.90
C ARG A 214 19.71 -12.77 -12.37
N ALA A 215 18.44 -12.97 -12.04
CA ALA A 215 17.35 -12.09 -12.44
C ALA A 215 17.48 -10.67 -11.86
N MET A 216 18.04 -10.53 -10.65
CA MET A 216 18.30 -9.22 -10.04
C MET A 216 19.46 -8.46 -10.71
N THR A 217 20.43 -9.17 -11.31
CA THR A 217 21.56 -8.54 -12.03
C THR A 217 21.27 -8.23 -13.51
N SER A 218 20.31 -8.90 -14.15
CA SER A 218 20.12 -8.80 -15.61
C SER A 218 19.02 -7.84 -16.08
N GLY A 219 18.36 -7.11 -15.18
CA GLY A 219 17.15 -6.31 -15.48
C GLY A 219 17.38 -4.91 -16.09
N PHE A 220 18.61 -4.42 -16.19
CA PHE A 220 18.89 -3.05 -16.66
C PHE A 220 19.92 -3.05 -17.80
N ARG A 221 19.48 -3.41 -19.02
CA ARG A 221 20.16 -2.99 -20.25
C ARG A 221 19.48 -1.73 -20.77
N LEU A 222 20.04 -0.57 -20.44
CA LEU A 222 19.77 0.66 -21.20
C LEU A 222 20.86 0.80 -22.27
N SER A 223 20.41 0.73 -23.52
CA SER A 223 21.17 1.04 -24.73
C SER A 223 21.72 2.47 -24.62
N LEU A 224 23.04 2.64 -24.66
CA LEU A 224 23.68 3.94 -24.73
C LEU A 224 23.58 4.48 -26.17
N PRO A 225 23.20 5.76 -26.40
CA PRO A 225 23.36 6.38 -27.69
C PRO A 225 24.85 6.69 -27.92
N SER A 226 25.34 6.29 -29.08
CA SER A 226 26.62 6.77 -29.62
C SER A 226 26.54 8.28 -29.86
N SER A 227 27.57 9.01 -29.46
CA SER A 227 27.77 10.42 -29.77
C SER A 227 29.25 10.66 -30.09
N PRO A 228 29.55 11.71 -30.87
CA PRO A 228 30.26 11.65 -32.15
C PRO A 228 31.77 11.49 -32.06
#